data_AF-A0A350AQL2-F1
#
_entry.id   AF-A0A350AQL2-F1
#
_cell.length_a   1.000
_cell.length_b   1.000
_cell.length_c   1.000
_cell.angle_alpha   90.00
_cell.angle_beta   90.00
_cell.angle_gamma   90.00
#
_symmetry.space_group_name_H-M   'P 1'
#
loop_
_entity.id
_entity.type
_entity.pdbx_description
1 polymer ?
#
loop_
_entity_poly.entity_id
_entity_poly.type
_entity_poly.pdbx_seq_one_letter_code
_entity_poly.pdbx_strand_id
1 'polypeptide(L)'
;MKSLLRTSLALLLSINLLSAETEPSSEILLRGVLDMGTTQTFSLSTKDGIASKWVKVGQSFKDHTVVSFDSDTQILTVDHAGETKELSLEAAQEGNGPSGDMETRLAEAKHLMSLIDFEDMMDKTIAAQMDAMAEMMTKQMAANGEVDDALIAFQQKAVSEMFSEIDWEPIKEGMSKAYAETFTQDELSSISSFYATPAGKATITKQPELQEKTMKIMMPAIMSAAGSMQQKMMKFMQERQAAE
;
A
#
# COMPACT_ATOMS: atom_id res chain seq x y z
N MET A 1 -44.10 3.23 44.12
CA MET A 1 -44.29 4.04 42.89
C MET A 1 -42.94 4.68 42.57
N LYS A 2 -42.24 4.21 41.50
CA LYS A 2 -41.07 4.80 40.77
C LYS A 2 -39.84 5.21 41.63
N SER A 3 -38.57 5.06 41.27
CA SER A 3 -37.80 4.72 40.06
C SER A 3 -36.35 4.56 40.56
N LEU A 4 -35.69 3.41 40.37
CA LEU A 4 -34.58 3.19 39.41
C LEU A 4 -33.48 4.27 39.40
N LEU A 5 -32.27 3.91 39.83
CA LEU A 5 -31.03 4.25 39.11
C LEU A 5 -30.02 3.11 39.29
N ARG A 6 -29.56 2.60 38.14
CA ARG A 6 -28.71 1.43 37.96
C ARG A 6 -27.23 1.81 38.13
N THR A 7 -26.51 1.07 38.95
CA THR A 7 -25.05 0.93 38.88
C THR A 7 -24.76 -0.57 38.90
N SER A 8 -24.16 -1.08 37.83
CA SER A 8 -23.61 -2.45 37.83
C SER A 8 -22.31 -2.42 37.05
N LEU A 9 -21.24 -2.36 37.84
CA LEU A 9 -19.85 -2.55 37.48
C LEU A 9 -19.68 -4.05 37.17
N ALA A 10 -19.42 -4.40 35.91
CA ALA A 10 -19.12 -5.76 35.52
C ALA A 10 -17.65 -6.06 35.83
N LEU A 11 -17.42 -6.82 36.90
CA LEU A 11 -16.15 -7.40 37.28
C LEU A 11 -16.08 -8.81 36.68
N LEU A 12 -15.32 -9.01 35.60
CA LEU A 12 -15.05 -10.34 35.04
C LEU A 12 -13.77 -10.90 35.70
N LEU A 13 -13.96 -11.82 36.65
CA LEU A 13 -12.93 -12.73 37.14
C LEU A 13 -12.93 -13.98 36.25
N SER A 14 -11.86 -14.20 35.50
CA SER A 14 -11.61 -15.47 34.79
C SER A 14 -10.93 -16.44 35.74
N ILE A 15 -11.63 -17.50 36.14
CA ILE A 15 -11.05 -18.67 36.82
C ILE A 15 -10.44 -19.57 35.75
N ASN A 16 -9.11 -19.69 35.73
CA ASN A 16 -8.42 -20.69 34.91
C ASN A 16 -8.55 -22.06 35.58
N LEU A 17 -9.38 -22.93 35.01
CA LEU A 17 -9.39 -24.36 35.29
C LEU A 17 -8.50 -25.06 34.26
N LEU A 18 -7.47 -25.74 34.78
CA LEU A 18 -6.50 -26.54 34.05
C LEU A 18 -7.19 -27.75 33.40
N SER A 19 -7.08 -27.92 32.08
CA SER A 19 -7.28 -29.20 31.40
C SER A 19 -6.52 -29.24 30.07
N ALA A 20 -5.68 -30.29 29.96
CA ALA A 20 -5.10 -30.92 28.78
C ALA A 20 -4.27 -30.04 27.81
N GLU A 21 -2.98 -30.41 27.69
CA GLU A 21 -2.11 -30.07 26.57
C GLU A 21 -2.80 -30.41 25.24
N THR A 22 -3.31 -29.37 24.59
CA THR A 22 -3.64 -29.39 23.17
C THR A 22 -2.41 -28.86 22.44
N GLU A 23 -1.96 -29.62 21.43
CA GLU A 23 -0.93 -29.21 20.47
C GLU A 23 -1.16 -27.77 19.99
N PRO A 24 -0.11 -27.04 19.59
CA PRO A 24 -0.26 -25.65 19.15
C PRO A 24 -1.24 -25.61 17.97
N SER A 25 -2.49 -25.28 18.27
CA SER A 25 -3.52 -25.06 17.27
C SER A 25 -2.99 -23.93 16.40
N SER A 26 -2.88 -24.18 15.10
CA SER A 26 -2.44 -23.18 14.15
C SER A 26 -3.36 -21.97 14.26
N GLU A 27 -2.91 -20.94 14.97
CA GLU A 27 -3.73 -19.80 15.35
C GLU A 27 -4.15 -19.07 14.06
N ILE A 28 -5.45 -19.12 13.76
CA ILE A 28 -6.04 -18.42 12.61
C ILE A 28 -6.26 -16.96 12.97
N LEU A 29 -5.94 -16.08 12.03
CA LEU A 29 -6.03 -14.63 12.10
C LEU A 29 -6.92 -14.11 10.97
N LEU A 30 -7.74 -13.09 11.26
CA LEU A 30 -8.56 -12.41 10.25
C LEU A 30 -7.77 -11.24 9.65
N ARG A 31 -7.40 -11.35 8.37
CA ARG A 31 -6.54 -10.39 7.67
C ARG A 31 -7.30 -9.39 6.80
N GLY A 32 -8.54 -9.69 6.45
CA GLY A 32 -9.33 -8.80 5.61
C GLY A 32 -10.79 -9.19 5.56
N VAL A 33 -11.65 -8.17 5.50
CA VAL A 33 -13.08 -8.29 5.26
C VAL A 33 -13.40 -7.51 4.00
N LEU A 34 -14.01 -8.16 3.03
CA LEU A 34 -14.62 -7.50 1.87
C LEU A 34 -16.14 -7.67 1.99
N ASP A 35 -16.80 -6.60 2.42
CA ASP A 35 -18.27 -6.54 2.54
C ASP A 35 -18.85 -5.79 1.33
N MET A 36 -19.60 -6.50 0.49
CA MET A 36 -20.35 -5.93 -0.64
C MET A 36 -21.87 -5.89 -0.37
N GLY A 37 -22.27 -5.86 0.91
CA GLY A 37 -23.64 -5.80 1.40
C GLY A 37 -24.39 -7.14 1.30
N THR A 38 -24.49 -7.70 0.10
CA THR A 38 -25.14 -9.02 -0.12
C THR A 38 -24.18 -10.19 -0.06
N THR A 39 -22.88 -9.91 -0.20
CA THR A 39 -21.83 -10.92 -0.22
C THR A 39 -20.67 -10.44 0.63
N GLN A 40 -20.30 -11.24 1.62
CA GLN A 40 -19.15 -11.00 2.48
C GLN A 40 -18.11 -12.09 2.22
N THR A 41 -16.86 -11.68 2.06
CA THR A 41 -15.73 -12.59 1.93
C THR A 41 -14.61 -12.19 2.87
N PHE A 42 -13.90 -13.18 3.38
CA PHE A 42 -12.90 -13.02 4.43
C PHE A 42 -11.55 -13.56 3.96
N SER A 43 -10.47 -12.86 4.32
CA SER A 43 -9.10 -13.31 4.13
C SER A 43 -8.58 -13.78 5.48
N LEU A 44 -8.17 -15.05 5.57
CA LEU A 44 -7.67 -15.67 6.79
C LEU A 44 -6.21 -16.04 6.60
N SER A 45 -5.43 -16.07 7.67
CA SER A 45 -4.08 -16.63 7.65
C SER A 45 -3.79 -17.43 8.91
N THR A 46 -2.88 -18.40 8.84
CA THR A 46 -2.24 -18.94 10.04
C THR A 46 -1.16 -17.98 10.53
N LYS A 47 -0.81 -18.06 11.81
CA LYS A 47 0.33 -17.33 12.40
C LYS A 47 1.65 -17.56 11.66
N ASP A 48 1.83 -18.74 11.06
CA ASP A 48 3.00 -19.11 10.24
C ASP A 48 2.98 -18.49 8.82
N GLY A 49 2.04 -17.59 8.53
CA GLY A 49 2.00 -16.82 7.28
C GLY A 49 1.29 -17.50 6.11
N ILE A 50 0.63 -18.65 6.32
CA ILE A 50 -0.14 -19.31 5.25
C ILE A 50 -1.48 -18.59 5.11
N ALA A 51 -1.68 -17.91 3.98
CA ALA A 51 -2.92 -17.20 3.69
C ALA A 51 -3.96 -18.06 2.95
N SER A 52 -5.25 -17.79 3.20
CA SER A 52 -6.37 -18.37 2.48
C SER A 52 -6.63 -17.65 1.16
N LYS A 53 -7.35 -18.30 0.24
CA LYS A 53 -8.17 -17.56 -0.72
C LYS A 53 -9.34 -16.91 0.02
N TRP A 54 -9.98 -15.91 -0.57
CA TRP A 54 -11.21 -15.32 -0.01
C TRP A 54 -12.25 -16.41 0.30
N VAL A 55 -12.61 -16.57 1.57
CA VAL A 55 -13.58 -17.55 2.07
C VAL A 55 -14.91 -16.87 2.41
N LYS A 56 -16.02 -17.60 2.27
CA LYS A 56 -17.37 -17.14 2.64
C LYS A 56 -17.85 -17.84 3.91
N VAL A 57 -18.92 -17.32 4.50
CA VAL A 57 -19.70 -18.06 5.50
C VAL A 57 -20.06 -19.45 4.96
N GLY A 58 -19.81 -20.48 5.78
CA GLY A 58 -19.97 -21.90 5.45
C GLY A 58 -18.77 -22.55 4.76
N GLN A 59 -17.71 -21.80 4.44
CA GLN A 59 -16.48 -22.34 3.87
C GLN A 59 -15.39 -22.48 4.92
N SER A 60 -14.47 -23.42 4.69
CA SER A 60 -13.38 -23.73 5.61
C SER A 60 -12.02 -23.32 5.07
N PHE A 61 -11.15 -22.89 5.97
CA PHE A 61 -9.72 -22.72 5.74
C PHE A 61 -8.96 -23.51 6.81
N LYS A 62 -8.11 -24.45 6.36
CA LYS A 62 -7.54 -25.48 7.24
C LYS A 62 -8.69 -26.19 7.99
N ASP A 63 -8.56 -26.33 9.30
CA ASP A 63 -9.55 -27.00 10.14
C ASP A 63 -10.59 -26.04 10.74
N HIS A 64 -10.67 -24.80 10.24
CA HIS A 64 -11.59 -23.78 10.74
C HIS A 64 -12.65 -23.45 9.69
N THR A 65 -13.92 -23.47 10.09
CA THR A 65 -15.07 -23.15 9.22
C THR A 65 -15.64 -21.80 9.58
N VAL A 66 -15.87 -20.93 8.61
CA VAL A 66 -16.49 -19.62 8.86
C VAL A 66 -17.98 -19.81 9.17
N VAL A 67 -18.42 -19.36 10.34
CA VAL A 67 -19.80 -19.56 10.83
C VAL A 67 -20.65 -18.32 10.62
N SER A 68 -20.15 -17.15 10.98
CA SER A 68 -20.88 -15.88 10.92
C SER A 68 -19.94 -14.69 10.96
N PHE A 69 -20.41 -13.53 10.49
CA PHE A 69 -19.73 -12.26 10.61
C PHE A 69 -20.72 -11.19 11.07
N ASP A 70 -20.32 -10.42 12.08
CA ASP A 70 -21.05 -9.24 12.53
C ASP A 70 -20.41 -8.00 11.88
N SER A 71 -21.14 -7.36 10.97
CA SER A 71 -20.68 -6.16 10.26
C SER A 71 -20.56 -4.92 11.15
N ASP A 72 -21.29 -4.86 12.28
CA ASP A 72 -21.24 -3.73 13.20
C ASP A 72 -20.01 -3.79 14.10
N THR A 73 -19.67 -5.00 14.57
CA THR A 73 -18.52 -5.23 15.47
C THR A 73 -17.24 -5.68 14.74
N GLN A 74 -17.34 -6.00 13.45
CA GLN A 74 -16.27 -6.57 12.63
C GLN A 74 -15.67 -7.86 13.20
N ILE A 75 -16.50 -8.66 13.86
CA ILE A 75 -16.10 -9.95 14.45
C ILE A 75 -16.54 -11.09 13.52
N LEU A 76 -15.58 -11.90 13.11
CA LEU A 76 -15.79 -13.16 12.40
C LEU A 76 -15.77 -14.32 13.38
N THR A 77 -16.84 -15.12 13.40
CA THR A 77 -16.88 -16.37 14.15
C THR A 77 -16.45 -17.53 13.26
N VAL A 78 -15.48 -18.30 13.72
CA VAL A 78 -15.03 -19.54 13.09
C VAL A 78 -15.25 -20.73 14.03
N ASP A 79 -15.60 -21.88 13.50
CA ASP A 79 -15.70 -23.15 14.23
C ASP A 79 -14.47 -24.01 13.95
N HIS A 80 -13.88 -24.57 15.00
CA HIS A 80 -12.88 -25.62 14.91
C HIS A 80 -13.29 -26.77 15.83
N ALA A 81 -13.58 -27.93 15.24
CA ALA A 81 -13.97 -29.14 15.98
C ALA A 81 -15.15 -28.95 16.96
N GLY A 82 -16.10 -28.06 16.66
CA GLY A 82 -17.25 -27.77 17.51
C GLY A 82 -17.02 -26.67 18.55
N GLU A 83 -15.82 -26.08 18.61
CA GLU A 83 -15.53 -24.89 19.41
C GLU A 83 -15.51 -23.65 18.52
N THR A 84 -16.35 -22.66 18.87
CA THR A 84 -16.40 -21.39 18.17
C THR A 84 -15.36 -20.41 18.71
N LYS A 85 -14.53 -19.85 17.83
CA LYS A 85 -13.58 -18.77 18.10
C LYS A 85 -14.01 -17.49 17.40
N GLU A 86 -13.93 -16.37 18.10
CA GLU A 86 -14.13 -15.04 17.55
C GLU A 86 -12.79 -14.45 17.07
N LEU A 87 -12.78 -13.94 15.85
CA LEU A 87 -11.65 -13.28 15.21
C LEU A 87 -12.06 -11.86 14.86
N SER A 88 -11.41 -10.87 15.44
CA SER A 88 -11.51 -9.48 14.98
C SER A 88 -10.40 -9.21 13.96
N LEU A 89 -10.61 -8.23 13.07
CA LEU A 89 -9.50 -7.68 12.30
C LEU A 89 -8.48 -7.11 13.30
N GLU A 90 -7.30 -7.71 13.41
CA GLU A 90 -6.23 -7.17 14.28
C GLU A 90 -5.86 -5.72 13.92
N ALA A 91 -6.24 -5.24 12.73
CA ALA A 91 -6.03 -3.87 12.25
C ALA A 91 -7.07 -2.83 12.72
N ALA A 92 -8.02 -3.16 13.60
CA ALA A 92 -9.01 -2.20 14.13
C ALA A 92 -8.55 -1.46 15.42
N GLN A 93 -7.25 -1.46 15.72
CA GLN A 93 -6.66 -0.46 16.62
C GLN A 93 -5.95 0.60 15.79
N GLU A 94 -6.58 1.76 15.63
CA GLU A 94 -5.88 2.98 15.24
C GLU A 94 -4.67 3.20 16.16
N GLY A 95 -3.48 3.17 15.55
CA GLY A 95 -2.27 3.87 15.98
C GLY A 95 -1.95 3.94 17.47
N ASN A 96 -1.20 2.94 17.97
CA ASN A 96 -0.23 3.11 19.04
C ASN A 96 0.86 2.04 18.86
N GLY A 97 1.93 2.33 18.10
CA GLY A 97 3.01 1.35 17.89
C GLY A 97 3.86 1.06 19.14
N PRO A 98 4.79 0.09 19.10
CA PRO A 98 4.88 -1.06 18.21
C PRO A 98 4.38 -2.33 18.91
N SER A 99 3.51 -3.10 18.25
CA SER A 99 3.42 -4.54 18.52
C SER A 99 4.48 -5.23 17.65
N GLY A 100 5.28 -6.15 18.21
CA GLY A 100 6.46 -6.83 17.61
C GLY A 100 7.81 -6.15 17.91
N ASP A 101 8.90 -6.91 18.04
CA ASP A 101 10.26 -6.37 18.26
C ASP A 101 10.87 -5.75 16.98
N MET A 102 11.91 -4.92 17.13
CA MET A 102 12.53 -4.19 16.01
C MET A 102 13.14 -5.14 14.98
N GLU A 103 13.63 -6.30 15.40
CA GLU A 103 14.22 -7.31 14.52
C GLU A 103 13.17 -7.90 13.59
N THR A 104 12.02 -8.27 14.15
CA THR A 104 10.88 -8.83 13.41
C THR A 104 10.30 -7.79 12.45
N ARG A 105 10.17 -6.52 12.88
CA ARG A 105 9.69 -5.44 12.00
C ARG A 105 10.67 -5.16 10.87
N LEU A 106 11.96 -5.21 11.15
CA LEU A 106 12.99 -5.04 10.13
C LEU A 106 12.97 -6.18 9.11
N ALA A 107 12.78 -7.43 9.57
CA ALA A 107 12.64 -8.58 8.69
C ALA A 107 11.41 -8.43 7.78
N GLU A 108 10.27 -8.02 8.33
CA GLU A 108 9.04 -7.79 7.57
C GLU A 108 9.19 -6.63 6.57
N ALA A 109 9.83 -5.53 6.97
CA ALA A 109 10.11 -4.41 6.08
C ALA A 109 11.07 -4.80 4.94
N LYS A 110 12.06 -5.66 5.20
CA LYS A 110 12.93 -6.24 4.15
C LYS A 110 12.14 -7.14 3.20
N HIS A 111 11.20 -7.92 3.73
CA HIS A 111 10.28 -8.71 2.92
C HIS A 111 9.41 -7.82 2.02
N LEU A 112 8.83 -6.75 2.57
CA LEU A 112 8.07 -5.76 1.81
C LEU A 112 8.89 -5.14 0.67
N MET A 113 10.12 -4.69 0.94
CA MET A 113 11.01 -4.12 -0.11
C MET A 113 11.28 -5.12 -1.25
N SER A 114 11.26 -6.41 -0.94
CA SER A 114 11.41 -7.47 -1.96
C SER A 114 10.11 -7.71 -2.72
N LEU A 115 8.95 -7.65 -2.06
CA LEU A 115 7.64 -7.80 -2.71
C LEU A 115 7.32 -6.66 -3.68
N ILE A 116 7.78 -5.45 -3.39
CA ILE A 116 7.63 -4.29 -4.27
C ILE A 116 8.68 -4.23 -5.37
N ASP A 117 9.60 -5.21 -5.44
CA ASP A 117 10.73 -5.24 -6.35
C ASP A 117 11.51 -3.90 -6.35
N PHE A 118 11.91 -3.41 -5.17
CA PHE A 118 12.45 -2.05 -4.97
C PHE A 118 13.55 -1.67 -5.96
N GLU A 119 14.49 -2.56 -6.22
CA GLU A 119 15.61 -2.33 -7.15
C GLU A 119 15.11 -2.10 -8.58
N ASP A 120 14.29 -3.01 -9.10
CA ASP A 120 13.68 -2.89 -10.44
C ASP A 120 12.77 -1.65 -10.55
N MET A 121 12.07 -1.30 -9.46
CA MET A 121 11.29 -0.07 -9.39
C MET A 121 12.18 1.18 -9.50
N MET A 122 13.32 1.22 -8.80
CA MET A 122 14.27 2.34 -8.89
C MET A 122 14.91 2.43 -10.27
N ASP A 123 15.35 1.32 -10.83
CA ASP A 123 15.93 1.26 -12.18
C ASP A 123 14.96 1.80 -13.23
N LYS A 124 13.69 1.35 -13.20
CA LYS A 124 12.64 1.84 -14.10
C LYS A 124 12.34 3.32 -13.91
N THR A 125 12.34 3.79 -12.67
CA THR A 125 12.08 5.21 -12.36
C THR A 125 13.19 6.09 -12.91
N ILE A 126 14.44 5.69 -12.73
CA ILE A 126 15.61 6.40 -13.27
C ILE A 126 15.57 6.41 -14.79
N ALA A 127 15.34 5.26 -15.42
CA ALA A 127 15.24 5.17 -16.88
C ALA A 127 14.18 6.13 -17.43
N ALA A 128 12.97 6.14 -16.84
CA ALA A 128 11.90 7.06 -17.25
C ALA A 128 12.28 8.54 -17.04
N GLN A 129 12.97 8.87 -15.95
CA GLN A 129 13.42 10.23 -15.69
C GLN A 129 14.50 10.67 -16.69
N MET A 130 15.39 9.76 -17.08
CA MET A 130 16.43 10.01 -18.07
C MET A 130 15.85 10.25 -19.47
N ASP A 131 14.87 9.44 -19.88
CA ASP A 131 14.15 9.64 -21.14
C ASP A 131 13.47 11.02 -21.18
N ALA A 132 12.78 11.39 -20.09
CA ALA A 132 12.15 12.70 -19.97
C ALA A 132 13.17 13.85 -20.03
N MET A 133 14.35 13.70 -19.39
CA MET A 133 15.41 14.69 -19.43
C MET A 133 16.00 14.86 -20.83
N ALA A 134 16.21 13.76 -21.55
CA ALA A 134 16.71 13.79 -22.93
C ALA A 134 15.72 14.45 -23.89
N GLU A 135 14.42 14.14 -23.77
CA GLU A 135 13.39 14.84 -24.53
C GLU A 135 13.38 16.34 -24.25
N MET A 136 13.55 16.74 -22.98
CA MET A 136 13.60 18.14 -22.59
C MET A 136 14.81 18.85 -23.19
N MET A 137 16.00 18.24 -23.13
CA MET A 137 17.21 18.80 -23.73
C MET A 137 17.09 18.92 -25.24
N THR A 138 16.53 17.90 -25.90
CA THR A 138 16.29 17.93 -27.36
C THR A 138 15.39 19.12 -27.73
N LYS A 139 14.28 19.32 -27.00
CA LYS A 139 13.38 20.46 -27.22
C LYS A 139 14.06 21.81 -26.98
N GLN A 140 14.87 21.91 -25.93
CA GLN A 140 15.60 23.14 -25.60
C GLN A 140 16.67 23.48 -26.66
N MET A 141 17.42 22.49 -27.12
CA MET A 141 18.44 22.66 -28.16
C MET A 141 17.81 22.98 -29.52
N ALA A 142 16.71 22.30 -29.87
CA ALA A 142 15.92 22.62 -31.07
C ALA A 142 15.41 24.07 -31.07
N ALA A 143 15.04 24.61 -29.90
CA ALA A 143 14.65 26.01 -29.77
C ALA A 143 15.82 27.00 -29.99
N ASN A 144 17.06 26.57 -29.76
CA ASN A 144 18.28 27.35 -29.98
C ASN A 144 18.90 27.17 -31.38
N GLY A 145 18.30 26.31 -32.22
CA GLY A 145 18.67 26.16 -33.64
C GLY A 145 19.73 25.11 -33.96
N GLU A 146 20.32 24.46 -32.96
CA GLU A 146 21.26 23.33 -33.13
C GLU A 146 20.87 22.20 -32.20
N VAL A 147 20.62 21.02 -32.75
CA VAL A 147 20.46 19.77 -31.98
C VAL A 147 21.71 18.93 -32.22
N ASP A 148 22.48 18.71 -31.16
CA ASP A 148 23.61 17.77 -31.18
C ASP A 148 23.17 16.43 -30.57
N ASP A 149 22.72 15.52 -31.44
CA ASP A 149 22.28 14.18 -31.04
C ASP A 149 23.42 13.37 -30.39
N ALA A 150 24.68 13.62 -30.79
CA ALA A 150 25.83 12.92 -30.21
C ALA A 150 26.07 13.40 -28.77
N LEU A 151 25.91 14.70 -28.51
CA LEU A 151 25.97 15.25 -27.15
C LEU A 151 24.84 14.72 -26.27
N ILE A 152 23.60 14.65 -26.78
CA ILE A 152 22.45 14.09 -26.03
C ILE A 152 22.71 12.62 -25.70
N ALA A 153 23.10 11.81 -26.69
CA ALA A 153 23.39 10.40 -26.49
C ALA A 153 24.56 10.17 -25.52
N PHE A 154 25.60 11.00 -25.59
CA PHE A 154 26.72 10.96 -24.64
C PHE A 154 26.26 11.27 -23.21
N GLN A 155 25.45 12.31 -23.01
CA GLN A 155 24.93 12.66 -21.68
C GLN A 155 23.99 11.59 -21.13
N GLN A 156 23.09 11.05 -21.95
CA GLN A 156 22.25 9.90 -21.57
C GLN A 156 23.12 8.72 -21.12
N LYS A 157 24.15 8.37 -21.92
CA LYS A 157 25.06 7.28 -21.57
C LYS A 157 25.82 7.54 -20.27
N ALA A 158 26.39 8.73 -20.10
CA ALA A 158 27.15 9.10 -18.91
C ALA A 158 26.29 9.05 -17.63
N VAL A 159 25.06 9.55 -17.71
CA VAL A 159 24.11 9.51 -16.58
C VAL A 159 23.67 8.05 -16.32
N SER A 160 23.44 7.24 -17.35
CA SER A 160 23.06 5.84 -17.21
C SER A 160 24.18 5.03 -16.54
N GLU A 161 25.43 5.26 -16.95
CA GLU A 161 26.61 4.62 -16.37
C GLU A 161 26.74 5.01 -14.89
N MET A 162 26.61 6.30 -14.56
CA MET A 162 26.61 6.78 -13.18
C MET A 162 25.54 6.10 -12.30
N PHE A 163 24.31 5.93 -12.81
CA PHE A 163 23.25 5.25 -12.06
C PHE A 163 23.45 3.74 -11.99
N SER A 164 24.02 3.11 -13.01
CA SER A 164 24.32 1.67 -13.00
C SER A 164 25.40 1.27 -11.99
N GLU A 165 26.22 2.23 -11.54
CA GLU A 165 27.21 2.05 -10.49
C GLU A 165 26.61 2.18 -9.07
N ILE A 166 25.34 2.58 -8.94
CA ILE A 166 24.70 2.68 -7.63
C ILE A 166 24.43 1.28 -7.10
N ASP A 167 25.04 1.00 -5.95
CA ASP A 167 24.64 -0.13 -5.13
C ASP A 167 23.34 0.21 -4.40
N TRP A 168 22.25 -0.43 -4.80
CA TRP A 168 20.93 -0.25 -4.19
C TRP A 168 20.80 -0.90 -2.82
N GLU A 169 21.70 -1.82 -2.44
CA GLU A 169 21.57 -2.62 -1.23
C GLU A 169 21.57 -1.74 0.05
N PRO A 170 22.52 -0.81 0.27
CA PRO A 170 22.49 0.07 1.43
C PRO A 170 21.26 0.99 1.49
N ILE A 171 20.76 1.41 0.32
CA ILE A 171 19.57 2.26 0.22
C ILE A 171 18.33 1.45 0.62
N LYS A 172 18.20 0.23 0.09
CA LYS A 172 17.14 -0.71 0.44
C LYS A 172 17.15 -1.02 1.93
N GLU A 173 18.33 -1.26 2.52
CA GLU A 173 18.46 -1.47 3.96
C GLU A 173 18.02 -0.25 4.79
N GLY A 174 18.46 0.95 4.39
CA GLY A 174 18.03 2.19 5.02
C GLY A 174 16.52 2.41 4.93
N MET A 175 15.92 2.10 3.78
CA MET A 175 14.48 2.17 3.57
C MET A 175 13.73 1.15 4.42
N SER A 176 14.17 -0.11 4.46
CA SER A 176 13.59 -1.13 5.33
C SER A 176 13.62 -0.70 6.80
N LYS A 177 14.72 -0.10 7.25
CA LYS A 177 14.82 0.43 8.61
C LYS A 177 13.83 1.56 8.85
N ALA A 178 13.71 2.52 7.93
CA ALA A 178 12.74 3.60 8.04
C ALA A 178 11.30 3.08 8.14
N TYR A 179 10.94 2.07 7.34
CA TYR A 179 9.64 1.39 7.42
C TYR A 179 9.44 0.69 8.78
N ALA A 180 10.45 -0.03 9.28
CA ALA A 180 10.38 -0.72 10.58
C ALA A 180 10.31 0.23 11.79
N GLU A 181 10.81 1.46 11.66
CA GLU A 181 10.69 2.52 12.66
C GLU A 181 9.36 3.26 12.59
N THR A 182 8.73 3.30 11.41
CA THR A 182 7.51 4.09 11.15
C THR A 182 6.23 3.27 11.37
N PHE A 183 6.23 2.01 10.94
CA PHE A 183 5.07 1.13 10.95
C PHE A 183 5.18 0.07 12.05
N THR A 184 4.04 -0.37 12.55
CA THR A 184 3.92 -1.52 13.46
C THR A 184 4.12 -2.85 12.72
N GLN A 185 4.35 -3.94 13.46
CA GLN A 185 4.46 -5.27 12.85
C GLN A 185 3.21 -5.65 12.06
N ASP A 186 2.03 -5.35 12.59
CA ASP A 186 0.76 -5.73 11.98
C ASP A 186 0.47 -4.91 10.72
N GLU A 187 0.83 -3.61 10.72
CA GLU A 187 0.75 -2.78 9.52
C GLU A 187 1.70 -3.27 8.43
N LEU A 188 2.97 -3.54 8.77
CA LEU A 188 3.94 -4.08 7.82
C LEU A 188 3.47 -5.42 7.24
N SER A 189 3.02 -6.34 8.09
CA SER A 189 2.50 -7.64 7.66
C SER A 189 1.27 -7.51 6.77
N SER A 190 0.37 -6.57 7.07
CA SER A 190 -0.82 -6.30 6.26
C SER A 190 -0.45 -5.72 4.89
N ILE A 191 0.49 -4.79 4.84
CA ILE A 191 1.00 -4.20 3.59
C ILE A 191 1.69 -5.27 2.75
N SER A 192 2.59 -6.07 3.34
CA SER A 192 3.24 -7.20 2.65
C SER A 192 2.21 -8.20 2.12
N SER A 193 1.24 -8.58 2.94
CA SER A 193 0.19 -9.53 2.54
C SER A 193 -0.60 -9.03 1.33
N PHE A 194 -0.90 -7.73 1.28
CA PHE A 194 -1.54 -7.13 0.11
C PHE A 194 -0.66 -7.19 -1.15
N TYR A 195 0.61 -6.77 -1.06
CA TYR A 195 1.54 -6.79 -2.20
C TYR A 195 1.90 -8.20 -2.67
N ALA A 196 1.77 -9.21 -1.81
CA ALA A 196 1.89 -10.61 -2.21
C ALA A 196 0.72 -11.10 -3.09
N THR A 197 -0.44 -10.44 -3.05
CA THR A 197 -1.60 -10.81 -3.88
C THR A 197 -1.39 -10.47 -5.37
N PRO A 198 -2.08 -11.15 -6.31
CA PRO A 198 -2.04 -10.77 -7.73
C PRO A 198 -2.50 -9.33 -7.97
N ALA A 199 -3.45 -8.82 -7.17
CA ALA A 199 -3.91 -7.44 -7.26
C ALA A 199 -2.84 -6.45 -6.78
N GLY A 200 -2.17 -6.73 -5.66
CA GLY A 200 -1.06 -5.91 -5.16
C GLY A 200 0.14 -5.88 -6.11
N LYS A 201 0.51 -7.01 -6.71
CA LYS A 201 1.55 -7.01 -7.77
C LYS A 201 1.11 -6.21 -9.01
N ALA A 202 -0.18 -6.25 -9.34
CA ALA A 202 -0.72 -5.48 -10.44
C ALA A 202 -0.64 -3.97 -10.19
N THR A 203 -0.75 -3.49 -8.94
CA THR A 203 -0.64 -2.04 -8.67
C THR A 203 0.77 -1.52 -8.99
N ILE A 204 1.81 -2.26 -8.61
CA ILE A 204 3.21 -1.92 -8.90
C ILE A 204 3.47 -1.95 -10.42
N THR A 205 3.13 -3.07 -11.05
CA THR A 205 3.43 -3.28 -12.48
C THR A 205 2.63 -2.38 -13.42
N LYS A 206 1.42 -1.95 -13.02
CA LYS A 206 0.57 -1.05 -13.83
C LYS A 206 0.71 0.42 -13.48
N GLN A 207 1.53 0.77 -12.49
CA GLN A 207 1.79 2.17 -12.11
C GLN A 207 2.20 3.04 -13.33
N PRO A 208 3.14 2.61 -14.21
CA PRO A 208 3.53 3.42 -15.36
C PRO A 208 2.41 3.61 -16.38
N GLU A 209 1.65 2.54 -16.67
CA GLU A 209 0.50 2.58 -17.58
C GLU A 209 -0.58 3.55 -17.06
N LEU A 210 -0.83 3.52 -15.74
CA LEU A 210 -1.78 4.42 -15.10
C LEU A 210 -1.32 5.87 -15.16
N GLN A 211 -0.03 6.14 -14.96
CA GLN A 211 0.53 7.49 -15.05
C GLN A 211 0.42 8.05 -16.48
N GLU A 212 0.72 7.24 -17.49
CA GLU A 212 0.57 7.62 -18.91
C GLU A 212 -0.88 7.99 -19.23
N LYS A 213 -1.84 7.16 -18.81
CA LYS A 213 -3.28 7.42 -19.00
C LYS A 213 -3.73 8.67 -18.26
N THR A 214 -3.26 8.87 -17.05
CA THR A 214 -3.57 10.06 -16.23
C THR A 214 -3.10 11.33 -16.93
N MET A 215 -1.88 11.33 -17.48
CA MET A 215 -1.36 12.47 -18.25
C MET A 215 -2.22 12.77 -19.48
N LYS A 216 -2.65 11.73 -20.23
CA LYS A 216 -3.56 11.89 -21.39
C LYS A 216 -4.89 12.51 -21.00
N ILE A 217 -5.45 12.14 -19.85
CA ILE A 217 -6.70 12.72 -19.32
C ILE A 217 -6.51 14.17 -18.89
N MET A 218 -5.36 14.51 -18.29
CA MET A 218 -5.07 15.87 -17.81
C MET A 218 -4.74 16.86 -18.93
N MET A 219 -4.12 16.42 -20.03
CA MET A 219 -3.63 17.30 -21.09
C MET A 219 -4.68 18.29 -21.65
N PRO A 220 -5.92 17.89 -21.98
CA PRO A 220 -6.94 18.83 -22.45
C PRO A 220 -7.28 19.94 -21.44
N ALA A 221 -7.35 19.58 -20.15
CA ALA A 221 -7.62 20.55 -19.07
C ALA A 221 -6.46 21.56 -18.95
N ILE A 222 -5.21 21.09 -19.05
CA ILE A 222 -4.02 21.94 -19.06
C ILE A 222 -4.03 22.89 -20.26
N MET A 223 -4.33 22.39 -21.46
CA MET A 223 -4.41 23.21 -22.68
C MET A 223 -5.50 24.29 -22.58
N SER A 224 -6.68 23.94 -22.04
CA SER A 224 -7.76 24.91 -21.82
C SER A 224 -7.36 25.99 -20.81
N ALA A 225 -6.69 25.61 -19.72
CA ALA A 225 -6.21 26.55 -18.72
C ALA A 225 -5.13 27.50 -19.31
N ALA A 226 -4.20 26.96 -20.11
CA ALA A 226 -3.18 27.75 -20.80
C ALA A 226 -3.80 28.78 -21.76
N GLY A 227 -4.82 28.39 -22.54
CA GLY A 227 -5.54 29.31 -23.42
C GLY A 227 -6.24 30.44 -22.66
N SER A 228 -6.90 30.12 -21.53
CA SER A 228 -7.51 31.14 -20.67
C SER A 228 -6.46 32.12 -20.11
N MET A 229 -5.28 31.62 -19.74
CA MET A 229 -4.18 32.47 -19.27
C MET A 229 -3.69 33.41 -20.37
N GLN A 230 -3.49 32.92 -21.60
CA GLN A 230 -3.09 33.75 -22.74
C GLN A 230 -4.10 34.89 -23.00
N GLN A 231 -5.40 34.60 -22.92
CA GLN A 231 -6.44 35.64 -23.06
C GLN A 231 -6.36 36.70 -21.97
N LYS A 232 -6.18 36.30 -20.71
CA LYS A 232 -6.01 37.24 -19.59
C LYS A 232 -4.77 38.11 -19.76
N MET A 233 -3.66 37.54 -20.19
CA MET A 233 -2.43 38.29 -20.48
C MET A 233 -2.63 39.30 -21.62
N MET A 234 -3.29 38.91 -22.72
CA MET A 234 -3.60 39.83 -23.82
C MET A 234 -4.47 41.00 -23.34
N LYS A 235 -5.51 40.73 -22.55
CA LYS A 235 -6.38 41.76 -22.00
C LYS A 235 -5.61 42.73 -21.10
N PHE A 236 -4.76 42.21 -20.21
CA PHE A 236 -3.92 43.03 -19.34
C PHE A 236 -2.97 43.95 -20.12
N MET A 237 -2.33 43.42 -21.17
CA MET A 237 -1.43 44.22 -22.03
C MET A 237 -2.18 45.33 -22.78
N GLN A 238 -3.41 45.06 -23.26
CA GLN A 238 -4.26 46.07 -23.89
C GLN A 238 -4.68 47.17 -22.91
N GLU A 239 -5.08 46.79 -21.70
CA GLU A 239 -5.43 47.75 -20.64
C GLU A 239 -4.24 48.64 -20.26
N ARG A 240 -3.02 48.09 -20.25
CA ARG A 240 -1.78 48.85 -20.02
C ARG A 240 -1.45 49.84 -21.12
N GLN A 241 -1.59 49.45 -22.38
CA GLN A 241 -1.33 50.36 -23.52
C GLN A 241 -2.38 51.47 -23.64
N ALA A 242 -3.60 51.24 -23.19
CA ALA A 242 -4.66 52.25 -23.18
C ALA A 242 -4.56 53.24 -22.01
N ALA A 243 -3.73 52.95 -21.00
CA ALA A 243 -3.50 53.78 -19.83
C ALA A 243 -2.24 54.67 -19.93
N GLU A 244 -1.45 54.51 -21.00
CA GLU A 244 -0.32 55.36 -21.39
C GLU A 244 -0.74 56.35 -22.48
#